data_AF-A0A7K2VN84-F1
#
_entry.id   AF-A0A7K2VN84-F1
#
_cell.length_a   1.000
_cell.length_b   1.000
_cell.length_c   1.000
_cell.angle_alpha   90.00
_cell.angle_beta   90.00
_cell.angle_gamma   90.00
#
_symmetry.space_group_name_H-M   'P 1'
#
loop_
_entity.id
_entity.type
_entity.pdbx_description
1 polymer ?
#
loop_
_entity_poly.entity_id
_entity_poly.type
_entity_poly.pdbx_seq_one_letter_code
_entity_poly.pdbx_strand_id
1 'polypeptide(L)'
;FAAMGPPAAWLSDRGYRTAAFAFEELAVVVRDGLRGHLLPGATPLLAAGLAEGFDGSPLAAAPDPDAWWAAYLRQVVPPALRAFDEHGVVLEAHLQNTLVAVDAAGMPVQALFRDAEGAKLLSDVSRGAGWERLVYCLLVNHLGEIAAALAEAHPGLDPWPAVRAELSRHPLPETPALLAAPALPGKTNLLLRWTGADGADARYLPLPNPLRAGDAG
;
A
#
# COMPACT_ATOMS: atom_id res chain seq x y z
N PHE A 1 -13.22 3.60 -6.42
CA PHE A 1 -13.49 3.90 -4.99
C PHE A 1 -14.95 4.20 -4.73
N ALA A 2 -15.57 5.22 -5.32
CA ALA A 2 -17.02 5.42 -5.18
C ALA A 2 -17.83 4.17 -5.59
N ALA A 3 -17.46 3.50 -6.68
CA ALA A 3 -18.06 2.24 -7.12
C ALA A 3 -17.81 1.04 -6.17
N MET A 4 -16.72 1.07 -5.40
CA MET A 4 -16.37 0.00 -4.45
C MET A 4 -17.12 0.12 -3.13
N GLY A 5 -17.68 1.30 -2.82
CA GLY A 5 -18.30 1.58 -1.53
C GLY A 5 -17.30 1.67 -0.35
N PRO A 6 -17.79 2.05 0.84
CA PRO A 6 -16.99 2.07 2.06
C PRO A 6 -16.50 0.65 2.43
N PRO A 7 -15.44 0.54 3.25
CA PRO A 7 -14.76 1.64 3.95
C PRO A 7 -13.66 2.31 3.12
N ALA A 8 -13.13 1.68 2.06
CA ALA A 8 -12.01 2.24 1.30
C ALA A 8 -12.33 3.59 0.64
N ALA A 9 -11.45 4.57 0.78
CA ALA A 9 -11.63 5.91 0.21
C ALA A 9 -10.43 6.37 -0.63
N TRP A 10 -10.69 7.30 -1.55
CA TRP A 10 -9.68 7.96 -2.36
C TRP A 10 -9.75 9.47 -2.13
N LEU A 11 -8.62 10.07 -1.78
CA LEU A 11 -8.48 11.51 -1.62
C LEU A 11 -8.17 12.14 -2.98
N SER A 12 -9.22 12.58 -3.68
CA SER A 12 -9.10 13.15 -5.01
C SER A 12 -8.33 14.46 -5.04
N ASP A 13 -7.44 14.60 -6.01
CA ASP A 13 -6.93 15.90 -6.45
C ASP A 13 -8.03 16.61 -7.24
N ARG A 14 -8.57 17.69 -6.68
CA ARG A 14 -9.74 18.42 -7.20
C ARG A 14 -9.38 19.46 -8.26
N GLY A 15 -8.11 19.79 -8.35
CA GLY A 15 -7.60 20.71 -9.36
C GLY A 15 -6.21 21.21 -8.99
N TYR A 16 -5.62 21.96 -9.92
CA TYR A 16 -4.33 22.59 -9.72
C TYR A 16 -4.35 24.06 -10.18
N ARG A 17 -3.36 24.81 -9.73
CA ARG A 17 -3.04 26.17 -10.18
C ARG A 17 -1.54 26.29 -10.36
N THR A 18 -1.12 27.09 -11.33
CA THR A 18 0.29 27.40 -11.57
C THR A 18 0.43 28.75 -12.28
N ALA A 19 1.67 29.23 -12.46
CA ALA A 19 2.00 30.44 -13.20
C ALA A 19 2.66 30.10 -14.54
N ALA A 20 2.24 30.71 -15.64
CA ALA A 20 2.72 30.38 -16.98
C ALA A 20 4.23 30.57 -17.19
N PHE A 21 4.87 31.46 -16.42
CA PHE A 21 6.32 31.73 -16.50
C PHE A 21 7.17 30.79 -15.62
N ALA A 22 6.53 29.93 -14.81
CA ALA A 22 7.15 28.99 -13.86
C ALA A 22 6.18 27.83 -13.60
N PHE A 23 5.84 27.09 -14.67
CA PHE A 23 4.69 26.18 -14.70
C PHE A 23 4.84 25.03 -13.72
N GLU A 24 6.06 24.50 -13.55
CA GLU A 24 6.32 23.39 -12.64
C GLU A 24 6.68 23.91 -11.24
N GLU A 25 7.48 24.98 -11.16
CA GLU A 25 8.06 25.49 -9.91
C GLU A 25 7.03 26.15 -9.00
N LEU A 26 5.93 26.68 -9.56
CA LEU A 26 4.83 27.31 -8.82
C LEU A 26 3.52 26.52 -8.91
N ALA A 27 3.59 25.24 -9.28
CA ALA A 27 2.42 24.37 -9.32
C ALA A 27 1.92 24.04 -7.91
N VAL A 28 0.61 24.14 -7.71
CA VAL A 28 -0.09 23.73 -6.48
C VAL A 28 -1.27 22.85 -6.85
N VAL A 29 -1.39 21.71 -6.19
CA VAL A 29 -2.52 20.79 -6.30
C VAL A 29 -3.38 20.88 -5.03
N VAL A 30 -4.70 20.96 -5.20
CA VAL A 30 -5.66 20.92 -4.10
C VAL A 30 -6.26 19.52 -4.00
N ARG A 31 -5.98 18.83 -2.89
CA ARG A 31 -6.49 17.50 -2.57
C ARG A 31 -7.64 17.57 -1.58
N ASP A 32 -8.56 16.61 -1.67
CA ASP A 32 -9.58 16.41 -0.65
C ASP A 32 -8.99 16.29 0.77
N GLY A 33 -9.63 16.99 1.71
CA GLY A 33 -9.38 16.82 3.13
C GLY A 33 -10.05 15.54 3.68
N LEU A 34 -9.70 15.16 4.91
CA LEU A 34 -10.12 13.88 5.49
C LEU A 34 -11.59 13.83 5.94
N ARG A 35 -12.18 14.98 6.33
CA ARG A 35 -13.48 15.03 7.03
C ARG A 35 -14.64 14.37 6.26
N GLY A 36 -14.67 14.46 4.93
CA GLY A 36 -15.72 13.88 4.11
C GLY A 36 -15.51 12.41 3.75
N HIS A 37 -14.35 11.85 4.11
CA HIS A 37 -13.93 10.50 3.72
C HIS A 37 -13.76 9.57 4.91
N LEU A 38 -13.53 10.09 6.11
CA LEU A 38 -13.35 9.28 7.32
C LEU A 38 -14.65 8.69 7.84
N LEU A 39 -14.60 7.44 8.30
CA LEU A 39 -15.66 6.87 9.12
C LEU A 39 -15.84 7.69 10.42
N PRO A 40 -17.08 7.87 10.91
CA PRO A 40 -17.34 8.59 12.14
C PRO A 40 -16.55 8.01 13.32
N GLY A 41 -15.82 8.88 14.04
CA GLY A 41 -15.02 8.49 15.21
C GLY A 41 -13.70 7.79 14.90
N ALA A 42 -13.38 7.54 13.63
CA ALA A 42 -12.10 6.93 13.24
C ALA A 42 -10.97 7.97 13.23
N THR A 43 -9.79 7.54 13.69
CA THR A 43 -8.57 8.35 13.73
C THR A 43 -7.63 7.92 12.60
N PRO A 44 -7.35 8.78 11.60
CA PRO A 44 -6.44 8.45 10.51
C PRO A 44 -4.97 8.50 10.96
N LEU A 45 -4.22 7.46 10.61
CA LEU A 45 -2.78 7.37 10.83
C LEU A 45 -2.09 7.17 9.49
N LEU A 46 -0.97 7.85 9.26
CA LEU A 46 -0.15 7.60 8.09
C LEU A 46 0.50 6.22 8.23
N ALA A 47 0.39 5.35 7.22
CA ALA A 47 0.97 4.01 7.30
C ALA A 47 2.49 4.06 7.52
N ALA A 48 3.18 5.04 6.92
CA ALA A 48 4.60 5.26 7.17
C ALA A 48 4.91 5.58 8.66
N GLY A 49 4.03 6.32 9.33
CA GLY A 49 4.18 6.60 10.76
C GLY A 49 3.91 5.38 11.63
N LEU A 50 3.00 4.49 11.22
CA LEU A 50 2.80 3.20 11.89
C LEU A 50 4.03 2.29 11.78
N ALA A 51 4.68 2.27 10.62
CA ALA A 51 5.90 1.50 10.40
C ALA A 51 7.10 2.05 11.21
N GLU A 52 7.26 3.37 11.28
CA GLU A 52 8.33 4.02 12.07
C GLU A 52 8.12 3.85 13.58
N GLY A 53 6.87 3.77 14.03
CA GLY A 53 6.51 3.71 15.44
C GLY A 53 6.45 5.10 16.09
N PHE A 54 5.62 5.19 17.13
CA PHE A 54 5.46 6.38 17.97
C PHE A 54 4.78 5.99 19.29
N ASP A 55 4.90 6.86 20.31
CA ASP A 55 4.26 6.65 21.61
C ASP A 55 2.74 6.52 21.46
N GLY A 56 2.19 5.39 21.93
CA GLY A 56 0.77 5.09 21.77
C GLY A 56 0.38 4.52 20.40
N SER A 57 1.34 4.06 19.59
CA SER A 57 1.06 3.36 18.33
C SER A 57 0.08 2.18 18.57
N PRO A 58 -1.07 2.15 17.85
CA PRO A 58 -2.03 1.06 18.01
C PRO A 58 -1.52 -0.27 17.48
N LEU A 59 -0.55 -0.24 16.56
CA LEU A 59 0.16 -1.43 16.08
C LEU A 59 0.97 -2.06 17.21
N ALA A 60 1.75 -1.25 17.93
CA ALA A 60 2.58 -1.74 19.03
C ALA A 60 1.77 -2.12 20.27
N ALA A 61 0.67 -1.41 20.54
CA ALA A 61 -0.21 -1.66 21.68
C ALA A 61 -1.30 -2.70 21.43
N ALA A 62 -1.31 -3.37 20.26
CA ALA A 62 -2.35 -4.31 19.89
C ALA A 62 -2.40 -5.50 20.88
N PRO A 63 -3.52 -5.72 21.60
CA PRO A 63 -3.63 -6.84 22.53
C PRO A 63 -3.73 -8.20 21.80
N ASP A 64 -4.21 -8.17 20.56
CA ASP A 64 -4.26 -9.30 19.64
C ASP A 64 -3.64 -8.85 18.30
N PRO A 65 -2.32 -9.05 18.11
CA PRO A 65 -1.62 -8.58 16.92
C PRO A 65 -2.06 -9.32 15.66
N ASP A 66 -2.48 -10.59 15.75
CA ASP A 66 -3.02 -11.35 14.62
C ASP A 66 -4.34 -10.75 14.13
N ALA A 67 -5.26 -10.43 15.05
CA ALA A 67 -6.53 -9.79 14.71
C ALA A 67 -6.33 -8.38 14.14
N TRP A 68 -5.41 -7.60 14.73
CA TRP A 68 -5.05 -6.28 14.24
C TRP A 68 -4.50 -6.35 12.80
N TRP A 69 -3.58 -7.29 12.55
CA TRP A 69 -2.99 -7.47 11.23
C TRP A 69 -4.01 -7.91 10.19
N ALA A 70 -4.85 -8.88 10.52
CA ALA A 70 -5.92 -9.32 9.64
C ALA A 70 -6.90 -8.17 9.34
N ALA A 71 -7.17 -7.28 10.30
CA ALA A 71 -7.97 -6.09 10.07
C ALA A 71 -7.28 -5.10 9.14
N TYR A 72 -5.99 -4.81 9.37
CA TYR A 72 -5.19 -3.96 8.49
C TYR A 72 -5.24 -4.44 7.03
N LEU A 73 -4.97 -5.73 6.82
CA LEU A 73 -4.97 -6.38 5.51
C LEU A 73 -6.33 -6.24 4.80
N ARG A 74 -7.43 -6.50 5.51
CA ARG A 74 -8.80 -6.33 4.97
C ARG A 74 -9.10 -4.91 4.50
N GLN A 75 -8.49 -3.90 5.11
CA GLN A 75 -8.70 -2.51 4.68
C GLN A 75 -7.84 -2.13 3.48
N VAL A 76 -6.61 -2.64 3.40
CA VAL A 76 -5.62 -2.18 2.41
C VAL A 76 -5.62 -3.03 1.14
N VAL A 77 -5.64 -4.36 1.27
CA VAL A 77 -5.41 -5.27 0.14
C VAL A 77 -6.59 -5.31 -0.85
N PRO A 78 -7.84 -5.59 -0.42
CA PRO A 78 -8.97 -5.66 -1.34
C PRO A 78 -9.15 -4.44 -2.25
N PRO A 79 -9.14 -3.18 -1.76
CA PRO A 79 -9.35 -2.04 -2.65
C PRO A 79 -8.21 -1.82 -3.64
N ALA A 80 -6.96 -2.16 -3.29
CA ALA A 80 -5.84 -2.06 -4.21
C ALA A 80 -5.94 -3.10 -5.34
N LEU A 81 -6.28 -4.35 -5.00
CA LEU A 81 -6.46 -5.40 -6.00
C LEU A 81 -7.69 -5.16 -6.90
N ARG A 82 -8.82 -4.72 -6.33
CA ARG A 82 -10.01 -4.38 -7.13
C ARG A 82 -9.78 -3.17 -8.04
N ALA A 83 -9.05 -2.16 -7.59
CA ALA A 83 -8.69 -1.02 -8.44
C ALA A 83 -7.91 -1.49 -9.69
N PHE A 84 -6.97 -2.42 -9.51
CA PHE A 84 -6.20 -3.00 -10.60
C PHE A 84 -7.07 -3.86 -11.53
N ASP A 85 -7.82 -4.80 -10.97
CA ASP A 85 -8.49 -5.82 -11.76
C ASP A 85 -9.80 -5.37 -12.40
N GLU A 86 -10.66 -4.69 -11.63
CA GLU A 86 -12.00 -4.30 -12.08
C GLU A 86 -11.99 -2.96 -12.83
N HIS A 87 -10.98 -2.13 -12.59
CA HIS A 87 -10.93 -0.76 -13.11
C HIS A 87 -9.65 -0.42 -13.88
N GLY A 88 -8.68 -1.33 -13.97
CA GLY A 88 -7.43 -1.09 -14.69
C GLY A 88 -6.56 0.03 -14.08
N VAL A 89 -6.73 0.33 -12.79
CA VAL A 89 -6.00 1.37 -12.06
C VAL A 89 -4.90 0.72 -11.20
N VAL A 90 -3.65 0.98 -11.54
CA VAL A 90 -2.47 0.57 -10.77
C VAL A 90 -2.17 1.64 -9.73
N LEU A 91 -2.54 1.39 -8.48
CA LEU A 91 -2.25 2.30 -7.38
C LEU A 91 -0.77 2.25 -6.98
N GLU A 92 -0.20 3.42 -6.67
CA GLU A 92 1.09 3.49 -5.97
C GLU A 92 0.86 3.43 -4.45
N ALA A 93 0.32 2.29 -3.99
CA ALA A 93 -0.15 2.07 -2.62
C ALA A 93 0.99 1.89 -1.60
N HIS A 94 2.06 2.67 -1.68
CA HIS A 94 3.12 2.69 -0.67
C HIS A 94 2.68 3.37 0.63
N LEU A 95 3.50 3.24 1.69
CA LEU A 95 3.22 3.75 3.03
C LEU A 95 2.87 5.23 3.08
N GLN A 96 3.55 6.06 2.28
CA GLN A 96 3.31 7.50 2.26
C GLN A 96 1.98 7.88 1.56
N ASN A 97 1.48 7.02 0.67
CA ASN A 97 0.25 7.22 -0.09
C ASN A 97 -0.97 6.54 0.55
N THR A 98 -0.78 5.92 1.71
CA THR A 98 -1.84 5.22 2.42
C THR A 98 -2.00 5.74 3.84
N LEU A 99 -3.22 6.11 4.20
CA LEU A 99 -3.63 6.32 5.58
C LEU A 99 -4.50 5.15 6.01
N VAL A 100 -4.30 4.67 7.23
CA VAL A 100 -5.17 3.68 7.86
C VAL A 100 -5.86 4.35 9.04
N ALA A 101 -7.19 4.39 9.00
CA ALA A 101 -7.97 4.91 10.12
C ALA A 101 -8.31 3.78 11.09
N VAL A 102 -8.11 4.06 12.38
CA VAL A 102 -8.40 3.14 13.48
C VAL A 102 -9.61 3.61 14.28
N ASP A 103 -10.35 2.68 14.87
CA ASP A 103 -11.41 3.02 15.82
C ASP A 103 -10.86 3.44 17.20
N ALA A 104 -11.75 3.67 18.16
CA ALA A 104 -11.38 4.07 19.52
C ALA A 104 -10.55 3.02 20.28
N ALA A 105 -10.56 1.75 19.84
CA ALA A 105 -9.74 0.67 20.40
C ALA A 105 -8.42 0.48 19.64
N GLY A 106 -8.14 1.29 18.60
CA GLY A 106 -6.95 1.17 17.78
C GLY A 106 -7.04 0.12 16.67
N MET A 107 -8.21 -0.45 16.41
CA MET A 107 -8.41 -1.47 15.37
C MET A 107 -8.52 -0.81 13.99
N PRO A 108 -7.81 -1.29 12.94
CA PRO A 108 -7.95 -0.79 11.58
C PRO A 108 -9.37 -1.00 11.03
N VAL A 109 -10.04 0.08 10.70
CA VAL A 109 -11.42 0.07 10.18
C VAL A 109 -11.54 0.67 8.78
N GLN A 110 -10.50 1.35 8.30
CA GLN A 110 -10.54 2.04 7.01
C GLN A 110 -9.15 2.22 6.41
N ALA A 111 -9.05 2.15 5.08
CA ALA A 111 -7.90 2.63 4.32
C ALA A 111 -8.30 3.79 3.41
N LEU A 112 -7.48 4.84 3.38
CA LEU A 112 -7.61 5.99 2.49
C LEU A 112 -6.34 6.08 1.64
N PHE A 113 -6.51 6.13 0.33
CA PHE A 113 -5.43 6.24 -0.63
C PHE A 113 -5.38 7.65 -1.22
N ARG A 114 -4.18 8.08 -1.59
CA ARG A 114 -3.95 9.41 -2.19
C ARG A 114 -2.84 9.33 -3.24
N ASP A 115 -2.62 10.47 -3.88
CA ASP A 115 -1.56 10.69 -4.87
C ASP A 115 -1.80 10.00 -6.21
N ALA A 116 -2.47 10.74 -7.10
CA ALA A 116 -2.78 10.28 -8.44
C ALA A 116 -1.58 10.32 -9.40
N GLU A 117 -0.56 11.15 -9.12
CA GLU A 117 0.56 11.36 -10.03
C GLU A 117 1.36 10.06 -10.24
N GLY A 118 1.46 9.28 -9.17
CA GLY A 118 2.08 7.96 -9.15
C GLY A 118 1.25 6.82 -9.75
N ALA A 119 -0.06 7.00 -9.90
CA ALA A 119 -0.95 5.95 -10.41
C ALA A 119 -0.74 5.73 -11.91
N LYS A 120 -0.96 4.49 -12.37
CA LYS A 120 -0.92 4.13 -13.81
C LYS A 120 -2.24 3.50 -14.23
N LEU A 121 -2.56 3.60 -15.52
CA LEU A 121 -3.71 2.92 -16.10
C LEU A 121 -3.25 1.78 -17.01
N LEU A 122 -3.98 0.67 -17.04
CA LEU A 122 -3.70 -0.45 -17.95
C LEU A 122 -3.96 -0.09 -19.42
N SER A 123 -4.51 1.08 -19.72
CA SER A 123 -4.51 1.66 -21.07
C SER A 123 -3.12 2.15 -21.51
N ASP A 124 -2.26 2.48 -20.54
CA ASP A 124 -0.99 3.17 -20.78
C ASP A 124 0.23 2.25 -20.51
N VAL A 125 0.04 1.21 -19.69
CA VAL A 125 1.07 0.21 -19.38
C VAL A 125 0.53 -1.21 -19.57
N SER A 126 1.43 -2.16 -19.85
CA SER A 126 1.04 -3.57 -19.92
C SER A 126 0.56 -4.06 -18.54
N ARG A 127 -0.36 -5.03 -18.52
CA ARG A 127 -0.85 -5.65 -17.27
C ARG A 127 0.27 -6.22 -16.42
N GLY A 128 1.28 -6.82 -17.04
CA GLY A 128 2.48 -7.33 -16.35
C GLY A 128 3.30 -6.24 -15.67
N ALA A 129 3.57 -5.12 -16.37
CA ALA A 129 4.30 -3.99 -15.79
C ALA A 129 3.50 -3.30 -14.67
N GLY A 130 2.18 -3.14 -14.87
CA GLY A 130 1.28 -2.65 -13.84
C GLY A 130 1.26 -3.55 -12.60
N TRP A 131 1.20 -4.86 -12.80
CA TRP A 131 1.25 -5.85 -11.71
C TRP A 131 2.57 -5.80 -10.94
N GLU A 132 3.72 -5.75 -11.63
CA GLU A 132 5.03 -5.63 -10.98
C GLU A 132 5.12 -4.38 -10.09
N ARG A 133 4.65 -3.22 -10.59
CA ARG A 133 4.60 -1.97 -9.82
C ARG A 133 3.67 -2.10 -8.62
N LEU A 134 2.48 -2.67 -8.80
CA LEU A 134 1.52 -2.88 -7.70
C LEU A 134 2.10 -3.78 -6.62
N VAL A 135 2.71 -4.91 -7.00
CA VAL A 135 3.35 -5.85 -6.07
C VAL A 135 4.47 -5.16 -5.30
N TYR A 136 5.33 -4.39 -5.95
CA TYR A 136 6.36 -3.65 -5.24
C TYR A 136 5.75 -2.66 -4.22
N CYS A 137 4.80 -1.84 -4.65
CA CYS A 137 4.24 -0.78 -3.79
C CYS A 137 3.44 -1.37 -2.62
N LEU A 138 2.61 -2.38 -2.88
CA LEU A 138 1.72 -2.97 -1.89
C LEU A 138 2.47 -3.97 -0.99
N LEU A 139 3.29 -4.87 -1.53
CA LEU A 139 3.91 -5.92 -0.72
C LEU A 139 5.26 -5.51 -0.17
N VAL A 140 6.18 -5.06 -1.02
CA VAL A 140 7.57 -4.80 -0.59
C VAL A 140 7.65 -3.49 0.18
N ASN A 141 7.16 -2.39 -0.39
CA ASN A 141 7.31 -1.07 0.21
C ASN A 141 6.29 -0.76 1.32
N HIS A 142 5.26 -1.60 1.48
CA HIS A 142 4.18 -1.34 2.41
C HIS A 142 3.95 -2.51 3.37
N LEU A 143 3.35 -3.62 2.93
CA LEU A 143 2.98 -4.69 3.85
C LEU A 143 4.20 -5.31 4.53
N GLY A 144 5.36 -5.37 3.86
CA GLY A 144 6.62 -5.83 4.45
C GLY A 144 7.09 -4.97 5.61
N GLU A 145 7.01 -3.64 5.49
CA GLU A 145 7.40 -2.71 6.55
C GLU A 145 6.44 -2.77 7.75
N ILE A 146 5.13 -2.84 7.50
CA ILE A 146 4.14 -2.98 8.59
C ILE A 146 4.28 -4.35 9.27
N ALA A 147 4.50 -5.42 8.50
CA ALA A 147 4.75 -6.75 9.03
C ALA A 147 6.02 -6.81 9.88
N ALA A 148 7.10 -6.14 9.44
CA ALA A 148 8.34 -6.03 10.19
C ALA A 148 8.13 -5.27 11.51
N ALA A 149 7.50 -4.09 11.47
CA ALA A 149 7.19 -3.31 12.66
C ALA A 149 6.31 -4.08 13.65
N LEU A 150 5.33 -4.85 13.14
CA LEU A 150 4.44 -5.66 13.96
C LEU A 150 5.17 -6.84 14.61
N ALA A 151 6.05 -7.52 13.87
CA ALA A 151 6.88 -8.61 14.41
C ALA A 151 7.92 -8.11 15.42
N GLU A 152 8.44 -6.88 15.25
CA GLU A 152 9.32 -6.23 16.22
C GLU A 152 8.58 -5.89 17.53
N ALA A 153 7.37 -5.34 17.42
CA ALA A 153 6.55 -5.02 18.59
C ALA A 153 5.99 -6.26 19.31
N HIS A 154 5.76 -7.36 18.57
CA HIS A 154 5.15 -8.60 19.07
C HIS A 154 6.01 -9.83 18.75
N PRO A 155 7.05 -10.12 19.55
CA PRO A 155 7.93 -11.25 19.30
C PRO A 155 7.19 -12.59 19.22
N GLY A 156 7.44 -13.34 18.14
CA GLY A 156 6.83 -14.64 17.88
C GLY A 156 5.64 -14.62 16.92
N LEU A 157 5.18 -13.43 16.51
CA LEU A 157 4.19 -13.30 15.45
C LEU A 157 4.78 -13.69 14.08
N ASP A 158 4.09 -14.55 13.33
CA ASP A 158 4.34 -14.76 11.90
C ASP A 158 3.27 -14.03 11.06
N PRO A 159 3.60 -12.89 10.43
CA PRO A 159 2.61 -12.08 9.72
C PRO A 159 2.21 -12.65 8.34
N TRP A 160 3.02 -13.53 7.75
CA TRP A 160 2.90 -13.91 6.34
C TRP A 160 1.73 -14.86 6.01
N PRO A 161 1.31 -15.81 6.87
CA PRO A 161 0.11 -16.61 6.65
C PRO A 161 -1.14 -15.75 6.43
N ALA A 162 -1.31 -14.67 7.20
CA ALA A 162 -2.44 -13.77 7.05
C ALA A 162 -2.41 -13.02 5.71
N VAL A 163 -1.22 -12.59 5.26
CA VAL A 163 -1.05 -11.94 3.95
C VAL A 163 -1.42 -12.90 2.82
N ARG A 164 -0.93 -14.15 2.86
CA ARG A 164 -1.31 -15.18 1.88
C ARG A 164 -2.82 -15.38 1.84
N ALA A 165 -3.44 -15.55 3.00
CA ALA A 165 -4.87 -15.77 3.12
C ALA A 165 -5.68 -14.60 2.53
N GLU A 166 -5.26 -13.35 2.79
CA GLU A 166 -5.95 -12.18 2.25
C GLU A 166 -5.79 -12.06 0.73
N LEU A 167 -4.59 -12.28 0.19
CA LEU A 167 -4.36 -12.30 -1.26
C LEU A 167 -5.21 -13.39 -1.94
N SER A 168 -5.31 -14.57 -1.34
CA SER A 168 -6.12 -15.68 -1.87
C SER A 168 -7.64 -15.41 -1.83
N ARG A 169 -8.13 -14.47 -1.02
CA ARG A 169 -9.56 -14.08 -1.00
C ARG A 169 -9.99 -13.31 -2.25
N HIS A 170 -9.03 -12.67 -2.94
CA HIS A 170 -9.25 -11.94 -4.18
C HIS A 170 -8.46 -12.60 -5.31
N PRO A 171 -8.93 -13.76 -5.83
CA PRO A 171 -8.15 -14.54 -6.77
C PRO A 171 -8.03 -13.84 -8.12
N LEU A 172 -6.90 -13.17 -8.32
CA LEU A 172 -6.46 -12.69 -9.63
C LEU A 172 -5.71 -13.80 -10.38
N PRO A 173 -5.72 -13.80 -11.73
CA PRO A 173 -4.90 -14.72 -12.52
C PRO A 173 -3.42 -14.74 -12.12
N GLU A 174 -2.89 -13.61 -11.66
CA GLU A 174 -1.51 -13.44 -11.20
C GLU A 174 -1.23 -14.01 -9.79
N THR A 175 -2.27 -14.22 -8.97
CA THR A 175 -2.13 -14.56 -7.55
C THR A 175 -1.39 -15.88 -7.33
N PRO A 176 -1.70 -17.00 -8.03
CA PRO A 176 -0.97 -18.25 -7.85
C PRO A 176 0.52 -18.11 -8.17
N ALA A 177 0.86 -17.36 -9.23
CA ALA A 177 2.24 -17.12 -9.63
C ALA A 177 2.98 -16.27 -8.57
N LEU A 178 2.34 -15.23 -8.03
CA LEU A 178 2.90 -14.41 -6.95
C LEU A 178 3.21 -15.24 -5.69
N LEU A 179 2.30 -16.13 -5.27
CA LEU A 179 2.48 -16.95 -4.07
C LEU A 179 3.57 -18.02 -4.24
N ALA A 180 3.80 -18.49 -5.48
CA ALA A 180 4.82 -19.47 -5.80
C ALA A 180 6.18 -18.86 -6.17
N ALA A 181 6.22 -17.58 -6.56
CA ALA A 181 7.42 -16.93 -7.09
C ALA A 181 8.57 -16.94 -6.06
N PRO A 182 9.81 -17.25 -6.46
CA PRO A 182 10.96 -17.26 -5.54
C PRO A 182 11.32 -15.87 -5.01
N ALA A 183 10.95 -14.82 -5.74
CA ALA A 183 11.31 -13.46 -5.42
C ALA A 183 10.18 -12.45 -5.73
N LEU A 184 10.25 -11.31 -5.05
CA LEU A 184 9.43 -10.12 -5.29
C LEU A 184 10.28 -9.00 -5.92
N PRO A 185 9.67 -8.08 -6.68
CA PRO A 185 10.36 -6.95 -7.28
C PRO A 185 10.79 -5.94 -6.19
N GLY A 186 12.08 -5.70 -6.03
CA GLY A 186 12.65 -4.68 -5.14
C GLY A 186 13.19 -3.48 -5.93
N LYS A 187 12.58 -2.31 -5.78
CA LYS A 187 13.02 -1.08 -6.47
C LYS A 187 14.39 -0.63 -5.94
N THR A 188 15.33 -0.40 -6.85
CA THR A 188 16.72 -0.05 -6.51
C THR A 188 16.91 1.45 -6.27
N ASN A 189 16.28 2.00 -5.23
CA ASN A 189 16.30 3.44 -4.94
C ASN A 189 17.72 4.02 -4.81
N LEU A 190 18.65 3.33 -4.13
CA LEU A 190 20.04 3.79 -4.01
C LEU A 190 20.77 3.82 -5.36
N LEU A 191 20.61 2.78 -6.18
CA LEU A 191 21.25 2.70 -7.49
C LEU A 191 20.72 3.79 -8.42
N LEU A 192 19.40 4.02 -8.41
CA LEU A 192 18.74 5.06 -9.19
C LEU A 192 19.34 6.44 -8.90
N ARG A 193 19.54 6.76 -7.60
CA ARG A 193 20.18 8.01 -7.17
C ARG A 193 21.66 8.06 -7.58
N TRP A 194 22.37 6.94 -7.45
CA TRP A 194 23.79 6.86 -7.79
C TRP A 194 24.04 7.05 -9.29
N THR A 195 23.15 6.57 -10.15
CA THR A 195 23.27 6.68 -11.60
C THR A 195 22.66 7.95 -12.18
N GLY A 196 21.96 8.76 -11.36
CA GLY A 196 21.21 9.93 -11.83
C GLY A 196 20.11 9.58 -12.85
N ALA A 197 19.57 8.35 -12.79
CA ALA A 197 18.53 7.92 -13.71
C ALA A 197 17.18 8.55 -13.32
N ASP A 198 16.28 8.71 -14.30
CA ASP A 198 14.92 9.15 -14.04
C ASP A 198 14.20 8.12 -13.14
N GLY A 199 13.28 8.58 -12.30
CA GLY A 199 12.40 7.72 -11.51
C GLY A 199 11.63 6.71 -12.37
N ALA A 200 11.35 7.05 -13.63
CA ALA A 200 10.73 6.16 -14.62
C ALA A 200 11.64 5.00 -15.06
N ASP A 201 12.97 5.16 -14.99
CA ASP A 201 13.97 4.16 -15.38
C ASP A 201 14.37 3.25 -14.21
N ALA A 202 13.55 3.21 -13.15
CA ALA A 202 13.82 2.41 -11.97
C ALA A 202 13.95 0.92 -12.31
N ARG A 203 15.08 0.34 -11.90
CA ARG A 203 15.34 -1.09 -12.03
C ARG A 203 14.84 -1.83 -10.78
N TYR A 204 14.30 -3.01 -11.00
CA TYR A 204 13.93 -3.93 -9.93
C TYR A 204 14.96 -5.05 -9.82
N LEU A 205 15.35 -5.38 -8.59
CA LEU A 205 16.15 -6.56 -8.27
C LEU A 205 15.30 -7.55 -7.47
N PRO A 206 15.55 -8.86 -7.62
CA PRO A 206 14.78 -9.88 -6.91
C PRO A 206 15.08 -9.84 -5.41
N LEU A 207 14.04 -9.73 -4.58
CA LEU A 207 14.09 -9.91 -3.13
C LEU A 207 13.46 -11.25 -2.76
N PRO A 208 13.96 -12.00 -1.74
CA PRO A 208 13.32 -13.23 -1.30
C PRO A 208 11.82 -13.02 -1.02
N ASN A 209 10.99 -13.93 -1.52
CA ASN A 209 9.54 -13.83 -1.34
C ASN A 209 9.08 -14.49 -0.03
N PRO A 210 8.67 -13.71 1.00
CA PRO A 210 8.21 -14.27 2.27
C PRO A 210 6.80 -14.90 2.18
N LEU A 211 6.10 -14.70 1.06
CA LEU A 211 4.81 -15.36 0.81
C LEU A 211 4.97 -16.81 0.41
N ARG A 212 6.16 -17.26 -0.02
CA ARG A 212 6.37 -18.69 -0.26
C ARG A 212 6.17 -19.42 1.05
N ALA A 213 5.26 -20.40 1.06
CA ALA A 213 5.29 -21.41 2.10
C ALA A 213 6.70 -22.00 2.07
N GLY A 214 7.45 -21.91 3.17
CA GLY A 214 8.67 -22.68 3.29
C GLY A 214 8.29 -24.14 3.06
N ASP A 215 9.07 -24.85 2.27
CA ASP A 215 9.12 -26.30 2.45
C ASP A 215 9.53 -26.47 3.92
N ALA A 216 8.60 -26.93 4.75
CA ALA A 216 8.93 -27.37 6.10
C ALA A 216 9.87 -28.57 5.95
N GLY A 217 11.17 -28.28 5.87
CA GLY A 217 12.27 -29.23 5.94
C GLY A 217 12.65 -29.49 7.39
#